data_AF-A0AB36GHV4-F1
#
_entry.id   AF-A0AB36GHV4-F1
#
_cell.length_a   1.000
_cell.length_b   1.000
_cell.length_c   1.000
_cell.angle_alpha   90.00
_cell.angle_beta   90.00
_cell.angle_gamma   90.00
#
_symmetry.space_group_name_H-M   'P 1'
#
loop_
_entity.id
_entity.type
_entity.pdbx_description
1 polymer ?
#
loop_
_entity_poly.entity_id
_entity_poly.type
_entity_poly.pdbx_seq_one_letter_code
_entity_poly.pdbx_strand_id
1 'polypeptide(L)'
;MNDEDLRTVETYRLELYMQACENLSAENEAVRLSGAQTLVGLGDIWHSDKTFPEETRREHVQKIIDTLCAYIRSPFHIATKIKNNLEKIEGRVTRQDIQHEIDILATDEKVEYISERNVRKNILLSIYNRVHVPATSMRHFCEIHSGGRDNSGIWSSYTFNFSGSVFFYPIQFRYAHWGARVDMSDCVYLDAVRMQHSRYMTFVDFSHSIFYCDVDLRGISYVRRMSRRILYIMARQT
;
A
#
# COMPACT_ATOMS: atom_id res chain seq x y z
N MET A 1 8.66 32.23 11.67
CA MET A 1 7.24 32.18 11.29
C MET A 1 6.46 32.38 12.58
N ASN A 2 5.52 33.33 12.63
CA ASN A 2 4.71 33.55 13.83
C ASN A 2 3.55 32.52 13.88
N ASP A 3 2.78 32.50 14.96
CA ASP A 3 1.67 31.55 15.12
C ASP A 3 0.53 31.76 14.10
N GLU A 4 0.34 32.98 13.61
CA GLU A 4 -0.67 33.31 12.61
C GLU A 4 -0.30 32.79 11.22
N ASP A 5 0.97 32.91 10.85
CA ASP A 5 1.55 32.35 9.62
C ASP A 5 1.43 30.81 9.64
N LEU A 6 1.73 30.16 10.78
CA LEU A 6 1.61 28.71 10.94
C LEU A 6 0.16 28.23 10.76
N ARG A 7 -0.81 28.91 11.40
CA ARG A 7 -2.24 28.61 11.22
C ARG A 7 -2.68 28.77 9.76
N THR A 8 -2.16 29.78 9.07
CA THR A 8 -2.47 30.03 7.66
C THR A 8 -1.93 28.90 6.77
N VAL A 9 -0.69 28.48 6.98
CA VAL A 9 -0.07 27.36 6.25
C VAL A 9 -0.82 26.06 6.51
N GLU A 10 -1.19 25.77 7.75
CA GLU A 10 -1.96 24.58 8.11
C GLU A 10 -3.34 24.59 7.44
N THR A 11 -4.06 25.71 7.50
CA THR A 11 -5.38 25.87 6.88
C THR A 11 -5.31 25.61 5.38
N TYR A 12 -4.34 26.20 4.68
CA TYR A 12 -4.13 25.98 3.26
C TYR A 12 -3.85 24.51 2.92
N ARG A 13 -3.02 23.83 3.72
CA ARG A 13 -2.75 22.39 3.53
C ARG A 13 -3.98 21.53 3.78
N LEU A 14 -4.83 21.90 4.73
CA LEU A 14 -6.09 21.22 5.00
C LEU A 14 -7.08 21.39 3.85
N GLU A 15 -7.17 22.59 3.26
CA GLU A 15 -7.98 22.84 2.05
C GLU A 15 -7.49 22.00 0.87
N LEU A 16 -6.18 21.97 0.61
CA LEU A 16 -5.58 21.11 -0.42
C LEU A 16 -5.84 19.62 -0.16
N TYR A 17 -5.75 19.20 1.10
CA TYR A 17 -6.08 17.83 1.50
C TYR A 17 -7.54 17.49 1.18
N MET A 18 -8.48 18.37 1.51
CA MET A 18 -9.91 18.18 1.24
C MET A 18 -10.18 18.09 -0.26
N GLN A 19 -9.65 19.03 -1.04
CA GLN A 19 -9.78 19.03 -2.50
C GLN A 19 -9.18 17.76 -3.13
N ALA A 20 -8.05 17.27 -2.60
CA ALA A 20 -7.43 16.04 -3.08
C ALA A 20 -8.28 14.80 -2.75
N CYS A 21 -8.98 14.77 -1.61
CA CYS A 21 -9.94 13.73 -1.25
C CYS A 21 -11.16 13.72 -2.19
N GLU A 22 -11.68 14.90 -2.54
CA GLU A 22 -12.76 15.04 -3.51
C GLU A 22 -12.33 14.53 -4.89
N ASN A 23 -11.14 14.94 -5.35
CA ASN A 23 -10.57 14.47 -6.60
C ASN A 23 -10.41 12.95 -6.64
N LEU A 24 -10.06 12.32 -5.52
CA LEU A 24 -9.92 10.86 -5.42
C LEU A 24 -11.26 10.12 -5.64
N SER A 25 -12.38 10.80 -5.44
CA SER A 25 -13.74 10.26 -5.65
C SER A 25 -14.34 10.65 -7.01
N ALA A 26 -13.58 11.34 -7.87
CA ALA A 26 -14.06 11.75 -9.18
C ALA A 26 -14.24 10.56 -10.13
N GLU A 27 -15.15 10.69 -11.10
CA GLU A 27 -15.34 9.65 -12.13
C GLU A 27 -14.12 9.52 -13.05
N ASN A 28 -13.42 10.63 -13.29
CA ASN A 28 -12.30 10.68 -14.22
C ASN A 28 -11.01 10.13 -13.60
N GLU A 29 -10.40 9.12 -14.25
CA GLU A 29 -9.13 8.50 -13.82
C GLU A 29 -8.01 9.51 -13.56
N ALA A 30 -7.81 10.47 -14.46
CA ALA A 30 -6.72 11.44 -14.36
C ALA A 30 -6.92 12.39 -13.17
N VAL A 31 -8.17 12.77 -12.89
CA VAL A 31 -8.51 13.58 -11.71
C VAL A 31 -8.25 12.80 -10.42
N ARG A 32 -8.62 11.51 -10.38
CA ARG A 32 -8.31 10.64 -9.23
C ARG A 32 -6.82 10.45 -9.01
N LEU A 33 -6.06 10.21 -10.08
CA LEU A 33 -4.60 10.11 -10.02
C LEU A 33 -3.97 11.42 -9.53
N SER A 34 -4.47 12.56 -9.98
CA SER A 34 -4.04 13.88 -9.51
C SER A 34 -4.30 14.04 -8.01
N GLY A 35 -5.52 13.73 -7.54
CA GLY A 35 -5.86 13.74 -6.11
C GLY A 35 -4.96 12.84 -5.27
N ALA A 36 -4.72 11.60 -5.73
CA ALA A 36 -3.79 10.68 -5.08
C ALA A 36 -2.36 11.25 -4.98
N GLN A 37 -1.85 11.85 -6.07
CA GLN A 37 -0.52 12.47 -6.10
C GLN A 37 -0.43 13.68 -5.16
N THR A 38 -1.48 14.52 -5.11
CA THR A 38 -1.54 15.66 -4.18
C THR A 38 -1.51 15.19 -2.72
N LEU A 39 -2.32 14.18 -2.35
CA LEU A 39 -2.30 13.59 -1.00
C LEU A 39 -0.90 13.07 -0.64
N VAL A 40 -0.31 12.31 -1.55
CA VAL A 40 1.04 11.76 -1.38
C VAL A 40 2.09 12.87 -1.19
N GLY A 41 2.05 13.93 -2.01
CA GLY A 41 2.94 15.08 -1.88
C GLY A 41 2.75 15.84 -0.58
N LEU A 42 1.50 16.03 -0.14
CA LEU A 42 1.19 16.62 1.17
C LEU A 42 1.76 15.78 2.32
N GLY A 43 1.74 14.46 2.22
CA GLY A 43 2.35 13.58 3.21
C GLY A 43 3.86 13.78 3.32
N ASP A 44 4.55 13.96 2.20
CA ASP A 44 6.00 14.26 2.20
C ASP A 44 6.29 15.66 2.78
N ILE A 45 5.45 16.65 2.45
CA ILE A 45 5.56 18.01 2.99
C ILE A 45 5.38 17.99 4.51
N TRP A 46 4.30 17.37 5.01
CA TRP A 46 4.04 17.27 6.44
C TRP A 46 5.16 16.52 7.18
N HIS A 47 5.66 15.42 6.61
CA HIS A 47 6.76 14.66 7.22
C HIS A 47 8.05 15.50 7.36
N SER A 48 8.37 16.32 6.36
CA SER A 48 9.64 17.05 6.29
C SER A 48 9.61 18.44 6.95
N ASP A 49 8.46 19.08 7.08
CA ASP A 49 8.34 20.47 7.52
C ASP A 49 8.61 20.64 9.02
N LYS A 50 9.84 20.98 9.42
CA LYS A 50 10.21 21.12 10.84
C LYS A 50 9.65 22.37 11.54
N THR A 51 8.85 23.18 10.85
CA THR A 51 8.21 24.36 11.47
C THR A 51 7.03 23.97 12.37
N PHE A 52 6.47 22.77 12.21
CA PHE A 52 5.41 22.23 13.07
C PHE A 52 5.96 21.19 14.07
N PRO A 53 5.33 21.03 15.25
CA PRO A 53 5.66 19.97 16.20
C PRO A 53 5.61 18.58 15.57
N GLU A 54 6.47 17.66 16.00
CA GLU A 54 6.54 16.31 15.44
C GLU A 54 5.19 15.57 15.52
N GLU A 55 4.49 15.69 16.65
CA GLU A 55 3.19 15.05 16.86
C GLU A 55 2.16 15.48 15.81
N THR A 56 1.98 16.79 15.62
CA THR A 56 1.07 17.37 14.61
C THR A 56 1.41 16.88 13.20
N ARG A 57 2.70 16.84 12.86
CA ARG A 57 3.16 16.35 11.55
C ARG A 57 2.83 14.88 11.36
N ARG A 58 3.13 14.06 12.38
CA ARG A 58 2.86 12.62 12.33
C ARG A 58 1.37 12.33 12.19
N GLU A 59 0.52 13.11 12.87
CA GLU A 59 -0.94 13.00 12.75
C GLU A 59 -1.41 13.26 11.31
N HIS A 60 -0.98 14.37 10.70
CA HIS A 60 -1.37 14.70 9.33
C HIS A 60 -0.85 13.69 8.30
N VAL A 61 0.38 13.19 8.45
CA VAL A 61 0.91 12.14 7.56
C VAL A 61 0.15 10.83 7.74
N GLN A 62 -0.15 10.42 8.97
CA GLN A 62 -0.91 9.20 9.21
C GLN A 62 -2.32 9.31 8.62
N LYS A 63 -2.99 10.46 8.78
CA LYS A 63 -4.31 10.72 8.19
C LYS A 63 -4.29 10.58 6.66
N ILE A 64 -3.24 11.10 6.01
CA ILE A 64 -3.05 10.94 4.56
C ILE A 64 -2.87 9.48 4.17
N ILE A 65 -2.01 8.74 4.89
CA ILE A 65 -1.78 7.31 4.65
C ILE A 65 -3.08 6.52 4.83
N ASP A 66 -3.84 6.82 5.88
CA ASP A 66 -5.12 6.17 6.19
C ASP A 66 -6.14 6.42 5.08
N THR A 67 -6.22 7.63 4.53
CA THR A 67 -7.07 7.96 3.38
C THR A 67 -6.69 7.16 2.13
N LEU A 68 -5.39 7.07 1.80
CA LEU A 68 -4.91 6.30 0.66
C LEU A 68 -5.18 4.79 0.85
N CYS A 69 -4.97 4.28 2.05
CA CYS A 69 -5.27 2.90 2.42
C CYS A 69 -6.77 2.60 2.36
N ALA A 70 -7.61 3.53 2.85
CA ALA A 70 -9.07 3.42 2.78
C ALA A 70 -9.55 3.36 1.33
N TYR A 71 -8.97 4.15 0.43
CA TYR A 71 -9.28 4.06 -1.01
C TYR A 71 -8.94 2.68 -1.59
N ILE A 72 -7.74 2.15 -1.28
CA ILE A 72 -7.33 0.79 -1.70
C ILE A 72 -8.26 -0.30 -1.13
N ARG A 73 -8.75 -0.12 0.10
CA ARG A 73 -9.71 -1.01 0.77
C ARG A 73 -11.14 -0.88 0.27
N SER A 74 -11.48 0.23 -0.37
CA SER A 74 -12.86 0.50 -0.80
C SER A 74 -13.37 -0.65 -1.67
N PRO A 75 -14.58 -1.18 -1.42
CA PRO A 75 -15.17 -2.21 -2.27
C PRO A 75 -15.20 -1.78 -3.73
N PHE A 76 -14.79 -2.67 -4.63
CA PHE A 76 -14.90 -2.46 -6.07
C PHE A 76 -15.71 -3.60 -6.67
N HIS A 77 -16.86 -3.26 -7.26
CA HIS A 77 -17.88 -4.25 -7.60
C HIS A 77 -17.37 -5.27 -8.64
N ILE A 78 -16.56 -4.85 -9.62
CA ILE A 78 -15.99 -5.75 -10.63
C ILE A 78 -14.99 -6.72 -10.01
N ALA A 79 -14.07 -6.23 -9.17
CA ALA A 79 -13.13 -7.12 -8.47
C ALA A 79 -13.85 -8.08 -7.51
N THR A 80 -14.95 -7.63 -6.89
CA THR A 80 -15.81 -8.47 -6.04
C THR A 80 -16.52 -9.54 -6.87
N LYS A 81 -17.04 -9.18 -8.06
CA LYS A 81 -17.64 -10.13 -9.01
C LYS A 81 -16.65 -11.23 -9.40
N ILE A 82 -15.44 -10.84 -9.82
CA ILE A 82 -14.36 -11.77 -10.19
C ILE A 82 -14.04 -12.68 -9.00
N LYS A 83 -13.77 -12.12 -7.82
CA LYS A 83 -13.52 -12.90 -6.59
C LYS A 83 -14.61 -13.94 -6.34
N ASN A 84 -15.87 -13.52 -6.35
CA ASN A 84 -17.00 -14.40 -6.05
C ASN A 84 -17.19 -15.52 -7.10
N ASN A 85 -16.82 -15.28 -8.36
CA ASN A 85 -16.86 -16.31 -9.40
C ASN A 85 -15.72 -17.33 -9.21
N LEU A 86 -14.52 -16.86 -8.89
CA LEU A 86 -13.37 -17.75 -8.61
C LEU A 86 -13.62 -18.63 -7.38
N GLU A 87 -14.34 -18.14 -6.36
CA GLU A 87 -14.73 -18.92 -5.17
C GLU A 87 -15.67 -20.08 -5.49
N LYS A 88 -16.35 -20.08 -6.65
CA LYS A 88 -17.24 -21.15 -7.10
C LYS A 88 -16.51 -22.26 -7.86
N ILE A 89 -15.26 -22.04 -8.27
CA ILE A 89 -14.50 -23.04 -9.03
C ILE A 89 -14.12 -24.20 -8.11
N GLU A 90 -14.49 -25.41 -8.51
CA GLU A 90 -14.07 -26.62 -7.82
C GLU A 90 -12.57 -26.87 -8.08
N GLY A 91 -11.80 -27.02 -6.99
CA GLY A 91 -10.37 -27.31 -7.06
C GLY A 91 -9.48 -26.06 -6.99
N ARG A 92 -8.29 -26.13 -7.61
CA ARG A 92 -7.29 -25.07 -7.54
C ARG A 92 -7.55 -24.05 -8.65
N VAL A 93 -7.92 -22.83 -8.26
CA VAL A 93 -7.95 -21.67 -9.15
C VAL A 93 -6.54 -21.39 -9.72
N THR A 94 -6.49 -21.12 -11.02
CA THR A 94 -5.30 -20.83 -11.80
C THR A 94 -5.30 -19.39 -12.31
N ARG A 95 -4.16 -18.94 -12.85
CA ARG A 95 -4.05 -17.63 -13.49
C ARG A 95 -4.94 -17.53 -14.75
N GLN A 96 -5.14 -18.65 -15.45
CA GLN A 96 -6.03 -18.71 -16.61
C GLN A 96 -7.49 -18.44 -16.22
N ASP A 97 -7.95 -18.95 -15.07
CA ASP A 97 -9.32 -18.70 -14.60
C ASP A 97 -9.54 -17.20 -14.31
N ILE A 98 -8.56 -16.55 -13.66
CA ILE A 98 -8.61 -15.10 -13.41
C ILE A 98 -8.64 -14.33 -14.74
N GLN A 99 -7.78 -14.71 -15.69
CA GLN A 99 -7.72 -14.06 -16.99
C GLN A 99 -9.02 -14.24 -17.77
N HIS A 100 -9.63 -15.43 -17.70
CA HIS A 100 -10.93 -15.70 -18.31
C HIS A 100 -12.01 -14.77 -17.76
N GLU A 101 -12.13 -14.63 -16.44
CA GLU A 101 -13.09 -13.70 -15.80
C GLU A 101 -12.89 -12.24 -16.24
N ILE A 102 -11.65 -11.83 -16.49
CA ILE A 102 -11.33 -10.48 -17.02
C ILE A 102 -11.69 -10.36 -18.50
N ASP A 103 -11.46 -11.41 -19.29
CA ASP A 103 -11.67 -11.40 -20.74
C ASP A 103 -13.16 -11.39 -21.11
N ILE A 104 -14.03 -11.95 -20.26
CA ILE A 104 -15.48 -11.96 -20.45
C ILE A 104 -16.20 -10.72 -19.89
N LEU A 105 -15.48 -9.76 -19.29
CA LEU A 105 -16.07 -8.50 -18.84
C LEU A 105 -16.70 -7.75 -20.02
N ALA A 106 -17.83 -7.09 -19.76
CA ALA A 106 -18.41 -6.16 -20.73
C ALA A 106 -17.43 -5.02 -21.03
N THR A 107 -17.58 -4.37 -22.18
CA THR A 107 -16.64 -3.32 -22.63
C THR A 107 -16.52 -2.16 -21.64
N ASP A 108 -17.65 -1.70 -21.10
CA ASP A 108 -17.74 -0.65 -20.08
C ASP A 108 -17.13 -1.09 -18.75
N GLU A 109 -17.45 -2.31 -18.29
CA GLU A 109 -16.82 -2.90 -17.10
C GLU A 109 -15.29 -3.00 -17.26
N LYS A 110 -14.81 -3.36 -18.45
CA LYS A 110 -13.37 -3.46 -18.73
C LYS A 110 -12.69 -2.10 -18.65
N VAL A 111 -13.32 -1.04 -19.14
CA VAL A 111 -12.82 0.33 -19.02
C VAL A 111 -12.75 0.75 -17.55
N GLU A 112 -13.83 0.53 -16.79
CA GLU A 112 -13.86 0.86 -15.36
C GLU A 112 -12.84 0.05 -14.56
N TYR A 113 -12.71 -1.25 -14.84
CA TYR A 113 -11.73 -2.14 -14.22
C TYR A 113 -10.30 -1.65 -14.45
N ILE A 114 -9.95 -1.30 -15.69
CA ILE A 114 -8.61 -0.76 -16.02
C ILE A 114 -8.38 0.55 -15.28
N SER A 115 -9.39 1.44 -15.26
CA SER A 115 -9.29 2.73 -14.60
C SER A 115 -9.03 2.60 -13.10
N GLU A 116 -9.85 1.81 -12.39
CA GLU A 116 -9.67 1.60 -10.96
C GLU A 116 -8.37 0.85 -10.64
N ARG A 117 -8.00 -0.12 -11.49
CA ARG A 117 -6.73 -0.84 -11.39
C ARG A 117 -5.54 0.10 -11.45
N ASN A 118 -5.57 1.06 -12.38
CA ASN A 118 -4.50 2.03 -12.55
C ASN A 118 -4.40 2.96 -11.34
N VAL A 119 -5.51 3.51 -10.84
CA VAL A 119 -5.52 4.40 -9.67
C VAL A 119 -4.93 3.69 -8.46
N ARG A 120 -5.48 2.53 -8.07
CA ARG A 120 -5.02 1.81 -6.87
C ARG A 120 -3.59 1.31 -6.98
N LYS A 121 -3.18 0.85 -8.16
CA LYS A 121 -1.79 0.45 -8.42
C LYS A 121 -0.82 1.63 -8.26
N ASN A 122 -1.17 2.82 -8.75
CA ASN A 122 -0.31 4.00 -8.62
C ASN A 122 -0.26 4.53 -7.18
N ILE A 123 -1.36 4.46 -6.42
CA ILE A 123 -1.36 4.75 -4.98
C ILE A 123 -0.41 3.79 -4.25
N LEU A 124 -0.56 2.48 -4.49
CA LEU A 124 0.28 1.47 -3.86
C LEU A 124 1.77 1.64 -4.23
N LEU A 125 2.05 1.97 -5.48
CA LEU A 125 3.41 2.27 -5.96
C LEU A 125 3.99 3.52 -5.28
N SER A 126 3.17 4.54 -5.04
CA SER A 126 3.58 5.76 -4.36
C SER A 126 3.91 5.50 -2.89
N ILE A 127 3.12 4.67 -2.21
CA ILE A 127 3.43 4.16 -0.87
C ILE A 127 4.72 3.35 -0.89
N TYR A 128 4.84 2.40 -1.82
CA TYR A 128 6.03 1.57 -1.98
C TYR A 128 7.30 2.41 -2.11
N ASN A 129 7.31 3.43 -2.97
CA ASN A 129 8.49 4.28 -3.18
C ASN A 129 8.96 4.99 -1.91
N ARG A 130 8.08 5.19 -0.92
CA ARG A 130 8.37 5.87 0.36
C ARG A 130 8.74 4.92 1.48
N VAL A 131 8.56 3.62 1.29
CA VAL A 131 9.05 2.58 2.19
C VAL A 131 10.19 1.76 1.56
N HIS A 132 10.43 1.93 0.26
CA HIS A 132 11.49 1.23 -0.47
C HIS A 132 12.85 1.75 -0.04
N VAL A 133 13.78 0.83 0.19
CA VAL A 133 15.17 1.14 0.49
C VAL A 133 16.07 0.45 -0.52
N PRO A 134 16.96 1.18 -1.23
CA PRO A 134 17.85 0.58 -2.21
C PRO A 134 18.74 -0.52 -1.62
N ALA A 135 18.96 -1.58 -2.39
CA ALA A 135 19.76 -2.73 -1.96
C ALA A 135 21.20 -2.37 -1.53
N THR A 136 21.77 -1.31 -2.11
CA THR A 136 23.09 -0.76 -1.74
C THR A 136 23.12 -0.20 -0.32
N SER A 137 22.03 0.43 0.11
CA SER A 137 21.87 0.96 1.46
C SER A 137 21.62 -0.16 2.49
N MET A 138 21.12 -1.32 2.06
CA MET A 138 20.79 -2.46 2.92
C MET A 138 22.00 -3.07 3.63
N ARG A 139 23.21 -3.00 3.03
CA ARG A 139 24.46 -3.50 3.65
C ARG A 139 24.84 -2.74 4.92
N HIS A 140 24.50 -1.46 5.01
CA HIS A 140 24.79 -0.64 6.20
C HIS A 140 23.73 -0.78 7.31
N PHE A 141 22.60 -1.45 7.08
CA PHE A 141 21.60 -1.63 8.15
C PHE A 141 21.97 -2.72 9.16
N CYS A 142 22.80 -3.69 8.78
CA CYS A 142 23.22 -4.76 9.69
C CYS A 142 24.12 -4.24 10.83
N GLU A 143 24.63 -3.01 10.73
CA GLU A 143 25.56 -2.40 11.69
C GLU A 143 24.89 -1.42 12.68
N ILE A 144 23.62 -1.05 12.48
CA ILE A 144 22.96 -0.01 13.30
C ILE A 144 22.35 -0.62 14.56
N HIS A 145 23.20 -1.05 15.49
CA HIS A 145 22.87 -1.08 16.93
C HIS A 145 23.34 0.22 17.64
N SER A 146 23.89 1.18 16.90
CA SER A 146 24.60 2.33 17.47
C SER A 146 24.35 3.61 16.66
N GLY A 147 23.26 4.34 16.94
CA GLY A 147 23.13 5.78 16.69
C GLY A 147 23.30 6.31 15.25
N GLY A 148 23.32 5.46 14.22
CA GLY A 148 23.45 5.85 12.82
C GLY A 148 22.13 6.38 12.23
N ARG A 149 22.23 7.30 11.25
CA ARG A 149 21.07 7.80 10.48
C ARG A 149 20.21 6.64 10.01
N ASP A 150 18.93 6.67 10.39
CA ASP A 150 17.95 5.67 9.98
C ASP A 150 17.79 5.74 8.45
N ASN A 151 18.37 4.77 7.75
CA ASN A 151 18.26 4.65 6.29
C ASN A 151 16.87 4.15 5.85
N SER A 152 15.89 4.12 6.77
CA SER A 152 14.51 3.75 6.50
C SER A 152 13.86 4.71 5.48
N GLY A 153 12.87 4.21 4.74
CA GLY A 153 12.11 5.05 3.82
C GLY A 153 11.33 6.12 4.59
N ILE A 154 11.03 7.24 3.93
CA ILE A 154 10.32 8.42 4.47
C ILE A 154 9.07 8.02 5.26
N TRP A 155 8.32 7.02 4.79
CA TRP A 155 7.08 6.57 5.43
C TRP A 155 7.22 5.28 6.25
N SER A 156 8.43 4.77 6.46
CA SER A 156 8.65 3.51 7.16
C SER A 156 8.11 3.50 8.59
N SER A 157 8.05 4.65 9.28
CA SER A 157 7.62 4.73 10.68
C SER A 157 6.10 4.92 10.89
N TYR A 158 5.30 4.84 9.83
CA TYR A 158 3.84 4.96 9.86
C TYR A 158 3.14 3.62 9.69
N THR A 159 1.90 3.53 10.18
CA THR A 159 1.10 2.31 10.07
C THR A 159 0.32 2.27 8.77
N PHE A 160 0.12 1.07 8.23
CA PHE A 160 -0.62 0.86 7.00
C PHE A 160 -1.69 -0.20 7.22
N ASN A 161 -2.93 0.09 6.84
CA ASN A 161 -4.04 -0.83 6.96
C ASN A 161 -4.63 -1.14 5.58
N PHE A 162 -4.27 -2.29 5.02
CA PHE A 162 -4.82 -2.80 3.77
C PHE A 162 -5.81 -3.95 4.00
N SER A 163 -6.24 -4.21 5.23
CA SER A 163 -7.04 -5.39 5.53
C SER A 163 -8.35 -5.42 4.73
N GLY A 164 -8.74 -6.60 4.27
CA GLY A 164 -9.93 -6.82 3.44
C GLY A 164 -9.80 -6.38 1.97
N SER A 165 -8.66 -5.83 1.55
CA SER A 165 -8.47 -5.39 0.17
C SER A 165 -8.45 -6.56 -0.83
N VAL A 166 -9.06 -6.33 -1.99
CA VAL A 166 -8.90 -7.20 -3.18
C VAL A 166 -7.89 -6.55 -4.11
N PHE A 167 -6.73 -7.19 -4.29
CA PHE A 167 -5.64 -6.73 -5.15
C PHE A 167 -5.73 -7.40 -6.52
N PHE A 168 -6.27 -6.66 -7.49
CA PHE A 168 -6.41 -7.05 -8.91
C PHE A 168 -5.32 -6.39 -9.81
N TYR A 169 -4.19 -6.10 -9.17
CA TYR A 169 -2.97 -5.53 -9.73
C TYR A 169 -1.79 -6.05 -8.88
N PRO A 170 -0.57 -6.07 -9.44
CA PRO A 170 0.54 -6.69 -8.74
C PRO A 170 0.97 -5.85 -7.53
N ILE A 171 1.30 -6.54 -6.44
CA ILE A 171 1.95 -5.93 -5.29
C ILE A 171 3.46 -5.97 -5.49
N GLN A 172 4.10 -4.81 -5.36
CA GLN A 172 5.55 -4.64 -5.47
C GLN A 172 6.07 -4.02 -4.17
N PHE A 173 6.63 -4.86 -3.30
CA PHE A 173 7.27 -4.46 -2.04
C PHE A 173 8.69 -5.01 -1.94
N ARG A 174 9.37 -5.18 -3.07
CA ARG A 174 10.77 -5.63 -3.08
C ARG A 174 11.65 -4.61 -2.34
N TYR A 175 12.47 -5.08 -1.40
CA TYR A 175 13.28 -4.20 -0.54
C TYR A 175 12.47 -3.10 0.20
N ALA A 176 11.18 -3.34 0.47
CA ALA A 176 10.40 -2.44 1.31
C ALA A 176 10.82 -2.60 2.79
N HIS A 177 10.91 -1.47 3.49
CA HIS A 177 11.23 -1.40 4.91
C HIS A 177 10.02 -0.87 5.69
N TRP A 178 9.38 -1.75 6.44
CA TRP A 178 8.21 -1.43 7.25
C TRP A 178 8.63 -1.33 8.72
N GLY A 179 8.80 -0.09 9.18
CA GLY A 179 9.16 0.23 10.55
C GLY A 179 7.99 0.08 11.52
N ALA A 180 6.77 0.40 11.11
CA ALA A 180 5.55 0.21 11.90
C ALA A 180 4.60 -0.85 11.30
N ARG A 181 3.42 -1.01 11.89
CA ARG A 181 2.48 -2.10 11.60
C ARG A 181 1.98 -2.03 10.15
N VAL A 182 1.91 -3.20 9.52
CA VAL A 182 1.28 -3.38 8.20
C VAL A 182 0.21 -4.46 8.31
N ASP A 183 -1.05 -4.07 8.16
CA ASP A 183 -2.19 -4.98 8.20
C ASP A 183 -2.59 -5.40 6.80
N MET A 184 -2.46 -6.68 6.47
CA MET A 184 -2.88 -7.29 5.21
C MET A 184 -3.78 -8.51 5.48
N SER A 185 -4.46 -8.54 6.63
CA SER A 185 -5.42 -9.61 6.94
C SER A 185 -6.60 -9.58 5.97
N ASP A 186 -7.23 -10.73 5.75
CA ASP A 186 -8.46 -10.86 4.97
C ASP A 186 -8.38 -10.38 3.51
N CYS A 187 -7.16 -10.16 3.00
CA CYS A 187 -6.93 -9.71 1.63
C CYS A 187 -7.10 -10.83 0.61
N VAL A 188 -7.46 -10.49 -0.63
CA VAL A 188 -7.47 -11.41 -1.76
C VAL A 188 -6.53 -10.91 -2.85
N TYR A 189 -5.57 -11.73 -3.27
CA TYR A 189 -4.57 -11.39 -4.28
C TYR A 189 -4.87 -12.13 -5.58
N LEU A 190 -5.40 -11.38 -6.55
CA LEU A 190 -5.73 -11.85 -7.90
C LEU A 190 -4.56 -11.66 -8.88
N ASP A 191 -3.49 -11.01 -8.47
CA ASP A 191 -2.27 -10.79 -9.26
C ASP A 191 -1.02 -11.09 -8.41
N ALA A 192 0.16 -11.02 -9.02
CA ALA A 192 1.41 -11.42 -8.39
C ALA A 192 1.78 -10.55 -7.16
N VAL A 193 2.34 -11.20 -6.14
CA VAL A 193 2.82 -10.55 -4.92
C VAL A 193 4.34 -10.69 -4.83
N ARG A 194 5.06 -9.58 -4.93
CA ARG A 194 6.54 -9.55 -4.92
C ARG A 194 7.04 -8.79 -3.71
N MET A 195 7.60 -9.50 -2.75
CA MET A 195 8.01 -8.92 -1.46
C MET A 195 9.46 -9.27 -1.12
N GLN A 196 10.26 -9.67 -2.12
CA GLN A 196 11.60 -10.20 -1.86
C GLN A 196 12.46 -9.17 -1.14
N HIS A 197 13.24 -9.62 -0.17
CA HIS A 197 14.12 -8.77 0.63
C HIS A 197 13.44 -7.64 1.41
N SER A 198 12.12 -7.67 1.58
CA SER A 198 11.44 -6.72 2.46
C SER A 198 11.72 -7.02 3.93
N ARG A 199 11.66 -5.99 4.77
CA ARG A 199 11.91 -6.06 6.21
C ARG A 199 10.71 -5.53 6.98
N TYR A 200 10.32 -6.24 8.03
CA TYR A 200 9.22 -5.88 8.92
C TYR A 200 9.74 -5.78 10.35
N MET A 201 9.87 -4.55 10.85
CA MET A 201 10.45 -4.28 12.17
C MET A 201 9.45 -4.50 13.31
N THR A 202 8.15 -4.45 13.01
CA THR A 202 7.08 -4.65 14.00
C THR A 202 6.18 -5.83 13.64
N PHE A 203 4.89 -5.59 13.38
CA PHE A 203 3.89 -6.61 13.11
C PHE A 203 3.39 -6.50 11.68
N VAL A 204 3.37 -7.64 11.00
CA VAL A 204 2.70 -7.78 9.70
C VAL A 204 1.71 -8.94 9.73
N ASP A 205 0.47 -8.65 9.34
CA ASP A 205 -0.62 -9.63 9.35
C ASP A 205 -1.02 -10.05 7.94
N PHE A 206 -1.17 -11.35 7.72
CA PHE A 206 -1.72 -11.95 6.48
C PHE A 206 -2.73 -13.06 6.82
N SER A 207 -3.31 -13.00 8.02
CA SER A 207 -4.29 -13.97 8.47
C SER A 207 -5.49 -13.92 7.54
N HIS A 208 -6.03 -15.10 7.20
CA HIS A 208 -7.17 -15.28 6.30
C HIS A 208 -6.97 -14.83 4.83
N SER A 209 -5.81 -14.28 4.44
CA SER A 209 -5.62 -13.75 3.09
C SER A 209 -5.43 -14.82 2.02
N ILE A 210 -6.08 -14.71 0.86
CA ILE A 210 -6.09 -15.71 -0.22
C ILE A 210 -5.19 -15.26 -1.38
N PHE A 211 -4.27 -16.13 -1.81
CA PHE A 211 -3.36 -15.86 -2.92
C PHE A 211 -3.67 -16.78 -4.09
N TYR A 212 -4.14 -16.21 -5.20
CA TYR A 212 -4.46 -16.96 -6.42
C TYR A 212 -3.32 -16.98 -7.45
N CYS A 213 -2.37 -16.05 -7.32
CA CYS A 213 -1.22 -15.89 -8.21
C CYS A 213 0.12 -16.10 -7.48
N ASP A 214 1.22 -15.99 -8.23
CA ASP A 214 2.57 -16.17 -7.73
C ASP A 214 2.90 -15.20 -6.59
N VAL A 215 3.47 -15.76 -5.52
CA VAL A 215 4.00 -15.01 -4.39
C VAL A 215 5.49 -15.24 -4.34
N ASP A 216 6.29 -14.18 -4.19
CA ASP A 216 7.73 -14.30 -3.98
C ASP A 216 8.14 -13.61 -2.68
N LEU A 217 8.47 -14.43 -1.69
CA LEU A 217 8.82 -14.03 -0.32
C LEU A 217 10.31 -14.22 0.01
N ARG A 218 11.15 -14.49 -0.99
CA ARG A 218 12.56 -14.82 -0.76
C ARG A 218 13.30 -13.68 -0.07
N GLY A 219 14.08 -14.02 0.96
CA GLY A 219 14.93 -13.07 1.68
C GLY A 219 14.17 -12.05 2.55
N ILE A 220 12.88 -12.25 2.80
CA ILE A 220 12.14 -11.43 3.78
C ILE A 220 12.75 -11.59 5.17
N SER A 221 12.80 -10.49 5.93
CA SER A 221 13.26 -10.47 7.33
C SER A 221 12.23 -9.85 8.26
N TYR A 222 12.16 -10.33 9.50
CA TYR A 222 11.27 -9.80 10.54
C TYR A 222 11.94 -9.83 11.91
N VAL A 223 11.68 -8.81 12.73
CA VAL A 223 12.29 -8.67 14.06
C VAL A 223 11.40 -9.22 15.17
N ARG A 224 10.08 -9.08 15.05
CA ARG A 224 9.13 -9.45 16.12
C ARG A 224 8.21 -10.60 15.73
N ARG A 225 7.13 -10.32 14.99
CA ARG A 225 6.06 -11.30 14.70
C ARG A 225 5.52 -11.16 13.29
N MET A 226 5.43 -12.29 12.59
CA MET A 226 4.66 -12.46 11.35
C MET A 226 3.51 -13.44 11.58
N SER A 227 2.44 -13.31 10.79
CA SER A 227 1.35 -14.29 10.78
C SER A 227 1.83 -15.68 10.31
N ARG A 228 1.19 -16.75 10.83
CA ARG A 228 1.51 -18.15 10.47
C ARG A 228 1.33 -18.45 8.98
N ARG A 229 0.46 -17.68 8.29
CA ARG A 229 0.18 -17.85 6.86
C ARG A 229 1.40 -17.58 6.00
N ILE A 230 2.20 -16.55 6.31
CA ILE A 230 3.46 -16.32 5.59
C ILE A 230 4.45 -17.45 5.82
N LEU A 231 4.59 -17.92 7.06
CA LEU A 231 5.51 -19.02 7.37
C LEU A 231 5.17 -20.28 6.55
N TYR A 232 3.88 -20.56 6.36
CA TYR A 232 3.42 -21.66 5.51
C TYR A 232 3.74 -21.45 4.03
N ILE A 233 3.54 -20.23 3.50
CA ILE A 233 3.88 -19.90 2.10
C ILE A 233 5.39 -20.04 1.88
N MET A 234 6.21 -19.54 2.80
CA MET A 234 7.67 -19.64 2.74
C MET A 234 8.14 -21.11 2.75
N ALA A 235 7.56 -21.96 3.59
CA ALA A 235 7.92 -23.39 3.67
C ALA A 235 7.61 -24.20 2.40
N ARG A 236 6.74 -23.69 1.52
CA ARG A 236 6.41 -24.32 0.23
C ARG A 236 7.27 -23.81 -0.93
N GLN A 237 8.12 -22.80 -0.70
CA GLN A 237 8.98 -22.18 -1.71
C GLN A 237 10.46 -22.58 -1.60
N THR A 238 10.82 -23.33 -0.56
CA THR A 238 12.14 -23.94 -0.32
C THR A 238 12.17 -25.37 -0.83
#